data_AF-A0A532DAS1-F1
#
_entry.id   AF-A0A532DAS1-F1
#
_cell.length_a   1.000
_cell.length_b   1.000
_cell.length_c   1.000
_cell.angle_alpha   90.00
_cell.angle_beta   90.00
_cell.angle_gamma   90.00
#
_symmetry.space_group_name_H-M   'P 1'
#
loop_
_entity.id
_entity.type
_entity.pdbx_description
1 polymer ?
#
loop_
_entity_poly.entity_id
_entity_poly.type
_entity_poly.pdbx_seq_one_letter_code
_entity_poly.pdbx_strand_id
1 'polypeptide(L)'
;MTEQASDRSTLPLKLLPAYLGTNSIAEALRTVQGQRVLWLEILLNDRLDLAPWQSEPAMQQAYQTACRWYTQYRRLLTSLFDRAPLPSDSGPIDFRDYRTFAEAVYFAYAHR
;
A
#
# COMPACT_ATOMS: atom_id res chain seq x y z
N MET A 1 36.45 -5.40 -2.84
CA MET A 1 35.76 -5.52 -1.55
C MET A 1 34.57 -4.59 -1.64
N THR A 2 33.39 -5.16 -1.84
CA THR A 2 32.22 -4.50 -2.41
C THR A 2 31.63 -3.49 -1.43
N GLU A 3 31.48 -2.25 -1.91
CA GLU A 3 30.82 -1.14 -1.22
C GLU A 3 29.41 -1.55 -0.79
N GLN A 4 29.16 -1.45 0.52
CA GLN A 4 27.82 -1.55 1.09
C GLN A 4 27.00 -0.38 0.55
N ALA A 5 25.99 -0.69 -0.27
CA ALA A 5 24.96 0.24 -0.65
C ALA A 5 24.22 0.68 0.63
N SER A 6 24.59 1.87 1.09
CA SER A 6 24.02 2.58 2.22
C SER A 6 22.50 2.66 2.09
N ASP A 7 21.82 1.98 3.00
CA ASP A 7 20.60 2.40 3.72
C ASP A 7 19.83 3.55 3.05
N ARG A 8 19.17 3.28 1.92
CA ARG A 8 18.08 4.15 1.46
C ARG A 8 16.93 3.83 2.38
N SER A 9 16.67 4.74 3.32
CA SER A 9 15.66 4.60 4.36
C SER A 9 14.30 4.22 3.78
N THR A 10 14.04 2.92 3.60
CA THR A 10 12.71 2.39 3.39
C THR A 10 12.01 2.55 4.72
N LEU A 11 11.24 3.62 4.83
CA LEU A 11 10.35 3.84 5.96
C LEU A 11 9.55 2.56 6.23
N PRO A 12 9.27 2.26 7.51
CA PRO A 12 8.69 0.99 7.89
C PRO A 12 7.33 0.80 7.22
N LEU A 13 7.11 -0.43 6.75
CA LEU A 13 5.79 -0.88 6.33
C LEU A 13 4.83 -0.80 7.52
N LYS A 14 3.56 -0.46 7.27
CA LYS A 14 2.56 -0.27 8.32
C LYS A 14 1.63 -1.47 8.47
N LEU A 15 1.10 -1.95 7.35
CA LEU A 15 0.06 -2.98 7.32
C LEU A 15 0.64 -4.37 7.08
N LEU A 16 1.58 -4.54 6.16
CA LEU A 16 2.16 -5.85 5.85
C LEU A 16 2.75 -6.56 7.09
N PRO A 17 3.51 -5.88 7.97
CA PRO A 17 4.00 -6.50 9.20
C PRO A 17 2.88 -6.82 10.18
N ALA A 18 1.89 -5.92 10.31
CA ALA A 18 0.80 -6.07 11.28
C ALA A 18 -0.20 -7.16 10.90
N TYR A 19 -0.53 -7.29 9.61
CA TYR A 19 -1.52 -8.26 9.11
C TYR A 19 -0.92 -9.62 8.80
N LEU A 20 0.33 -9.67 8.34
CA LEU A 20 0.94 -10.88 7.79
C LEU A 20 2.31 -11.23 8.38
N GLY A 21 2.87 -10.41 9.27
CA GLY A 21 4.23 -10.59 9.78
C GLY A 21 5.31 -10.39 8.70
N THR A 22 4.95 -9.85 7.53
CA THR A 22 5.82 -9.67 6.38
C THR A 22 6.54 -8.33 6.47
N ASN A 23 7.87 -8.35 6.46
CA ASN A 23 8.69 -7.14 6.70
C ASN A 23 9.25 -6.51 5.42
N SER A 24 8.93 -7.06 4.25
CA SER A 24 9.38 -6.49 2.97
C SER A 24 8.35 -6.63 1.86
N ILE A 25 8.34 -5.66 0.94
CA ILE A 25 7.50 -5.73 -0.27
C ILE A 25 7.89 -6.93 -1.14
N ALA A 26 9.18 -7.25 -1.23
CA ALA A 26 9.67 -8.39 -2.00
C ALA A 26 9.08 -9.73 -1.50
N GLU A 27 8.94 -9.89 -0.18
CA GLU A 27 8.30 -11.06 0.42
C GLU A 27 6.79 -11.06 0.19
N ALA A 28 6.13 -9.90 0.33
CA ALA A 28 4.70 -9.75 0.07
C ALA A 28 4.34 -10.12 -1.38
N LEU A 29 5.19 -9.74 -2.35
CA LEU A 29 5.00 -10.06 -3.77
C LEU A 29 5.10 -11.57 -4.06
N ARG A 30 5.74 -12.37 -3.21
CA ARG A 30 5.89 -13.82 -3.41
C ARG A 30 4.68 -14.63 -2.92
N THR A 31 3.77 -14.03 -2.17
CA THR A 31 2.64 -14.73 -1.55
C THR A 31 1.31 -14.16 -2.02
N VAL A 32 0.31 -15.03 -2.17
CA VAL A 32 -1.06 -14.59 -2.55
C VAL A 32 -1.65 -13.65 -1.50
N GLN A 33 -1.37 -13.89 -0.21
CA GLN A 33 -1.85 -13.04 0.88
C GLN A 33 -1.16 -11.68 0.88
N GLY A 34 0.17 -11.64 0.70
CA GLY A 34 0.92 -10.40 0.63
C GLY A 34 0.45 -9.51 -0.52
N GLN A 35 0.27 -10.07 -1.72
CA GLN A 35 -0.27 -9.35 -2.88
C GLN A 35 -1.67 -8.76 -2.61
N ARG A 36 -2.52 -9.47 -1.85
CA ARG A 36 -3.87 -8.99 -1.49
C ARG A 36 -3.87 -7.81 -0.52
N VAL A 37 -2.85 -7.69 0.33
CA VAL A 37 -2.75 -6.58 1.31
C VAL A 37 -1.90 -5.43 0.77
N LEU A 38 -1.05 -5.68 -0.22
CA LEU A 38 -0.10 -4.71 -0.76
C LEU A 38 -0.76 -3.39 -1.25
N TRP A 39 -1.96 -3.46 -1.83
CA TRP A 39 -2.66 -2.25 -2.27
C TRP A 39 -3.09 -1.36 -1.09
N LEU A 40 -3.39 -1.93 0.07
CA LEU A 40 -3.69 -1.17 1.29
C LEU A 40 -2.44 -0.49 1.82
N GLU A 41 -1.30 -1.18 1.76
CA GLU A 41 0.00 -0.61 2.13
C GLU A 41 0.30 0.63 1.26
N ILE A 42 0.12 0.53 -0.06
CA ILE A 42 0.27 1.68 -0.99
C ILE A 42 -0.73 2.80 -0.68
N LEU A 43 -1.98 2.44 -0.36
CA LEU A 43 -3.04 3.42 -0.11
C LEU A 43 -2.78 4.24 1.16
N LEU A 44 -2.33 3.59 2.23
CA LEU A 44 -2.26 4.15 3.59
C LEU A 44 -0.83 4.52 4.04
N ASN A 45 0.18 4.21 3.22
CA ASN A 45 1.57 4.58 3.44
C ASN A 45 2.11 5.36 2.23
N ASP A 46 2.14 6.69 2.36
CA ASP A 46 2.50 7.62 1.29
C ASP A 46 4.02 7.80 1.10
N ARG A 47 4.83 7.16 1.94
CA ARG A 47 6.29 7.29 1.93
C ARG A 47 7.02 6.07 1.38
N LEU A 48 6.31 5.16 0.73
CA LEU A 48 6.90 3.98 0.11
C LEU A 48 7.63 4.35 -1.18
N ASP A 49 8.89 3.95 -1.30
CA ASP A 49 9.60 3.98 -2.57
C ASP A 49 9.22 2.76 -3.41
N LEU A 50 8.27 2.93 -4.33
CA LEU A 50 7.80 1.85 -5.20
C LEU A 50 8.69 1.62 -6.44
N ALA A 51 9.71 2.45 -6.67
CA ALA A 51 10.55 2.38 -7.87
C ALA A 51 11.16 0.99 -8.15
N PRO A 52 11.64 0.23 -7.15
CA PRO A 52 12.26 -1.07 -7.39
C PRO A 52 11.31 -2.14 -7.94
N TRP A 53 9.99 -1.96 -7.79
CA TRP A 53 8.99 -2.98 -8.12
C TRP A 53 8.06 -2.56 -9.26
N GLN A 54 8.34 -1.44 -9.95
CA GLN A 54 7.45 -0.96 -11.03
C GLN A 54 7.28 -1.95 -12.18
N SER A 55 8.26 -2.83 -12.41
CA SER A 55 8.19 -3.87 -13.44
C SER A 55 7.40 -5.11 -13.02
N GLU A 56 7.04 -5.24 -11.74
CA GLU A 56 6.32 -6.40 -11.21
C GLU A 56 4.82 -6.29 -11.49
N PRO A 57 4.19 -7.24 -12.22
CA PRO A 57 2.77 -7.16 -12.55
C PRO A 57 1.87 -7.08 -11.31
N ALA A 58 2.23 -7.81 -10.24
CA ALA A 58 1.50 -7.78 -8.98
C ALA A 58 1.59 -6.41 -8.29
N MET A 59 2.73 -5.71 -8.39
CA MET A 59 2.87 -4.34 -7.89
C MET A 59 2.01 -3.37 -8.69
N GLN A 60 2.02 -3.47 -10.03
CA GLN A 60 1.20 -2.62 -10.90
C GLN A 60 -0.29 -2.79 -10.61
N GLN A 61 -0.74 -4.04 -10.42
CA GLN A 61 -2.13 -4.34 -10.06
C GLN A 61 -2.49 -3.78 -8.67
N ALA A 62 -1.59 -3.92 -7.69
CA ALA A 62 -1.79 -3.37 -6.35
C ALA A 62 -1.86 -1.83 -6.38
N TYR A 63 -0.95 -1.19 -7.12
CA TYR A 63 -0.94 0.26 -7.30
C TYR A 63 -2.21 0.77 -7.97
N GLN A 64 -2.65 0.12 -9.05
CA GLN A 64 -3.90 0.48 -9.73
C GLN A 64 -5.11 0.34 -8.79
N THR A 65 -5.17 -0.75 -8.04
CA THR A 65 -6.22 -0.98 -7.04
C THR A 65 -6.22 0.16 -6.01
N ALA A 66 -5.06 0.52 -5.46
CA ALA A 66 -4.92 1.63 -4.53
C ALA A 66 -5.42 2.97 -5.13
N CYS A 67 -5.08 3.27 -6.39
CA CYS A 67 -5.56 4.47 -7.07
C CYS A 67 -7.10 4.51 -7.21
N ARG A 68 -7.74 3.38 -7.51
CA ARG A 68 -9.21 3.29 -7.62
C ARG A 68 -9.90 3.50 -6.28
N TRP A 69 -9.42 2.82 -5.25
CA TRP A 69 -9.91 3.01 -3.88
C TRP A 69 -9.69 4.43 -3.38
N TYR A 70 -8.51 5.01 -3.67
CA TYR A 70 -8.23 6.41 -3.35
C TYR A 70 -9.19 7.35 -4.06
N THR A 71 -9.48 7.13 -5.34
CA THR A 71 -10.39 7.98 -6.12
C THR A 71 -11.81 7.93 -5.55
N GLN A 72 -12.31 6.73 -5.28
CA GLN A 72 -13.65 6.52 -4.71
C GLN A 72 -13.80 7.17 -3.32
N TYR A 73 -12.80 7.00 -2.45
CA TYR A 73 -12.84 7.45 -1.06
C TYR A 73 -11.96 8.67 -0.79
N ARG A 74 -11.67 9.47 -1.84
CA ARG A 74 -10.69 10.56 -1.79
C ARG A 74 -10.95 11.51 -0.63
N ARG A 75 -12.18 11.98 -0.50
CA ARG A 75 -12.57 12.95 0.55
C ARG A 75 -12.28 12.42 1.96
N LEU A 76 -12.64 11.16 2.22
CA LEU A 76 -12.40 10.50 3.50
C LEU A 76 -10.90 10.36 3.77
N LEU A 77 -10.16 9.83 2.80
CA LEU A 77 -8.72 9.60 2.98
C LEU A 77 -7.94 10.90 3.16
N THR A 78 -8.30 11.96 2.42
CA THR A 78 -7.67 13.29 2.59
C THR A 78 -8.07 13.98 3.89
N SER A 79 -9.22 13.64 4.48
CA SER A 79 -9.62 14.20 5.77
C SER A 79 -8.95 13.48 6.95
N LEU A 80 -8.62 12.20 6.78
CA LEU A 80 -8.01 11.38 7.82
C LEU A 80 -6.48 11.39 7.79
N PHE A 81 -5.90 11.47 6.59
CA PHE A 81 -4.47 11.31 6.36
C PHE A 81 -3.92 12.51 5.58
N ASP A 82 -2.83 13.10 6.08
CA ASP A 82 -2.05 14.11 5.37
C ASP A 82 -1.10 13.43 4.37
N ARG A 83 -1.68 12.86 3.31
CA ARG A 83 -0.95 12.11 2.27
C ARG A 83 -0.96 12.85 0.94
N ALA A 84 0.12 12.71 0.17
CA ALA A 84 0.13 13.13 -1.23
C ALA A 84 -0.95 12.38 -2.04
N PRO A 85 -1.71 13.05 -2.92
CA PRO A 85 -2.80 12.41 -3.67
C PRO A 85 -2.27 11.33 -4.62
N LEU A 86 -2.95 10.17 -4.68
CA LEU A 86 -2.71 9.21 -5.77
C LEU A 86 -3.33 9.72 -7.08
N PRO A 87 -2.84 9.24 -8.24
CA PRO A 87 -3.50 9.46 -9.52
C PRO A 87 -4.97 9.04 -9.49
N SER A 88 -5.82 9.83 -10.14
CA SER A 88 -7.24 9.49 -10.29
C SER A 88 -7.42 8.29 -11.22
N ASP A 89 -8.17 7.28 -10.77
CA ASP A 89 -8.64 6.14 -11.55
C ASP A 89 -10.09 5.84 -11.13
N SER A 90 -11.05 6.09 -12.03
CA SER A 90 -12.48 5.84 -11.79
C SER A 90 -12.92 4.42 -12.17
N GLY A 91 -11.97 3.49 -12.31
CA GLY A 91 -12.26 2.09 -12.58
C GLY A 91 -13.03 1.40 -11.45
N PRO A 92 -13.60 0.22 -11.72
CA PRO A 92 -14.40 -0.51 -10.73
C PRO A 92 -13.54 -0.96 -9.55
N ILE A 93 -14.15 -0.93 -8.37
CA ILE A 93 -13.64 -1.55 -7.14
C ILE A 93 -14.42 -2.82 -6.81
N ASP A 94 -13.76 -3.81 -6.21
CA ASP A 94 -14.45 -4.98 -5.66
C ASP A 94 -14.91 -4.68 -4.23
N PHE A 95 -16.22 -4.51 -4.04
CA PHE A 95 -16.79 -4.24 -2.72
C PHE A 95 -16.65 -5.39 -1.72
N ARG A 96 -16.25 -6.59 -2.16
CA ARG A 96 -15.89 -7.69 -1.25
C ARG A 96 -14.72 -7.32 -0.35
N ASP A 97 -13.85 -6.42 -0.79
CA ASP A 97 -12.70 -5.94 -0.03
C ASP A 97 -13.03 -4.76 0.90
N TYR A 98 -14.28 -4.25 0.90
CA TYR A 98 -14.67 -3.09 1.70
C TYR A 98 -14.44 -3.26 3.19
N ARG A 99 -14.72 -4.46 3.73
CA ARG A 99 -14.47 -4.72 5.14
C ARG A 99 -12.98 -4.60 5.48
N THR A 100 -12.13 -5.23 4.69
CA THR A 100 -10.66 -5.17 4.86
C THR A 100 -10.15 -3.74 4.73
N PHE A 101 -10.68 -2.98 3.76
CA PHE A 101 -10.39 -1.56 3.62
C PHE A 101 -10.74 -0.76 4.89
N ALA A 102 -11.96 -0.90 5.40
CA ALA A 102 -12.41 -0.16 6.57
C ALA A 102 -11.58 -0.50 7.82
N GLU A 103 -11.26 -1.77 8.02
CA GLU A 103 -10.39 -2.24 9.10
C GLU A 103 -8.97 -1.65 8.98
N ALA A 104 -8.38 -1.66 7.78
CA ALA A 104 -7.06 -1.11 7.54
C ALA A 104 -7.01 0.42 7.72
N VAL A 105 -8.04 1.14 7.26
CA VAL A 105 -8.18 2.59 7.49
C VAL A 105 -8.26 2.88 8.99
N TYR A 106 -9.09 2.13 9.73
CA TYR A 106 -9.21 2.28 11.17
C TYR A 106 -7.88 2.03 11.89
N PHE A 107 -7.21 0.93 11.55
CA PHE A 107 -5.89 0.60 12.09
C PHE A 107 -4.86 1.70 11.81
N ALA A 108 -4.75 2.13 10.54
CA ALA A 108 -3.80 3.18 10.14
C ALA A 108 -4.09 4.52 10.83
N TYR A 109 -5.37 4.86 11.06
CA TYR A 109 -5.74 6.07 11.77
C TYR A 109 -5.41 5.98 13.27
N ALA A 110 -5.65 4.82 13.89
CA ALA A 110 -5.36 4.58 15.31
C ALA A 110 -3.85 4.55 15.61
N HIS A 111 -3.00 4.32 14.61
CA HIS A 111 -1.54 4.17 14.75
C HIS A 111 -0.76 5.19 13.89
N ARG A 112 -1.36 6.36 13.65
CA ARG A 112 -0.76 7.43 12.85
C ARG A 112 0.41 8.12 13.56
#